data_AF-A0ABC9NIV3-F1
#
_entry.id   AF-A0ABC9NIV3-F1
#
_cell.length_a   1.000
_cell.length_b   1.000
_cell.length_c   1.000
_cell.angle_alpha   90.00
_cell.angle_beta   90.00
_cell.angle_gamma   90.00
#
_symmetry.space_group_name_H-M   'P 1'
#
loop_
_entity.id
_entity.type
_entity.pdbx_description
1 polymer ?
#
loop_
_entity_poly.entity_id
_entity_poly.type
_entity_poly.pdbx_seq_one_letter_code
_entity_poly.pdbx_strand_id
1 'polypeptide(L)' 'MDQELLDAGYRVYTGEKIDVYFNTTMCQHSGNCVRGNSKLFNLKRKPWIMPDTVDVDIVVKVIDTCPSGALKYRHK' A
#
# COMPACT_ATOMS: atom_id res chain seq x y z
N MET A 1 14.42 9.02 2.25
CA MET A 1 12.98 8.69 2.20
C MET A 1 12.72 7.19 2.19
N ASP A 2 13.18 6.43 1.20
CA ASP A 2 12.98 4.96 1.18
C ASP A 2 13.59 4.25 2.40
N GLN A 3 14.84 4.59 2.71
CA GLN A 3 15.55 4.01 3.85
C GLN A 3 14.87 4.33 5.20
N GLU A 4 14.29 5.53 5.33
CA GLU A 4 13.56 5.95 6.53
C GLU A 4 12.25 5.17 6.71
N LEU A 5 11.52 4.90 5.61
CA LEU A 5 10.31 4.07 5.67
C LEU A 5 10.66 2.62 6.02
N LEU A 6 11.74 2.08 5.45
CA LEU A 6 12.20 0.72 5.77
C LEU A 6 12.64 0.60 7.24
N ASP A 7 13.38 1.59 7.75
CA ASP A 7 13.79 1.66 9.16
C ASP A 7 12.60 1.81 10.12
N ALA A 8 11.58 2.59 9.72
CA ALA A 8 10.31 2.71 10.43
C ALA A 8 9.44 1.43 10.38
N GLY A 9 9.91 0.35 9.76
CA GLY A 9 9.23 -0.96 9.74
C GLY A 9 8.22 -1.13 8.62
N TYR A 10 8.24 -0.28 7.59
CA TYR A 10 7.42 -0.50 6.41
C TYR A 10 8.02 -1.58 5.52
N ARG A 11 7.13 -2.40 4.96
CA ARG A 11 7.45 -3.33 3.88
C ARG A 11 7.08 -2.70 2.54
N VAL A 12 8.04 -2.70 1.61
CA VAL A 12 7.83 -2.20 0.26
C VAL A 12 7.25 -3.27 -0.67
N TYR A 13 6.35 -2.83 -1.54
CA TYR A 13 5.74 -3.56 -2.64
C TYR A 13 5.99 -2.74 -3.90
N THR A 14 6.96 -3.21 -4.68
CA THR A 14 7.47 -2.48 -5.84
C THR A 14 6.56 -2.69 -7.03
N GLY A 15 6.13 -1.60 -7.67
CA GLY A 15 5.44 -1.59 -8.96
C GLY A 15 6.29 -0.98 -10.06
N GLU A 16 5.80 -0.98 -11.29
CA GLU A 16 6.45 -0.37 -12.46
C GLU A 16 6.47 1.15 -12.37
N LYS A 17 5.35 1.75 -11.93
CA LYS A 17 5.15 3.22 -11.88
C LYS A 17 5.09 3.79 -10.46
N ILE A 18 4.77 2.95 -9.47
CA ILE A 18 4.55 3.38 -8.09
C ILE A 18 4.95 2.27 -7.12
N ASP A 19 5.68 2.63 -6.08
CA ASP A 19 5.99 1.77 -4.95
C ASP A 19 4.97 1.99 -3.83
N VAL A 20 4.52 0.90 -3.20
CA VAL A 20 3.59 0.95 -2.07
C VAL A 20 4.27 0.40 -0.83
N TYR A 21 4.15 1.13 0.27
CA TYR A 21 4.74 0.78 1.55
C TYR A 21 3.61 0.45 2.52
N PHE A 22 3.78 -0.63 3.26
CA PHE A 22 2.81 -1.07 4.26
C PHE A 22 3.50 -1.37 5.58
N ASN A 23 3.01 -0.77 6.65
CA ASN A 23 3.45 -1.04 8.01
C ASN A 23 2.38 -1.80 8.79
N THR A 24 2.70 -3.03 9.18
CA THR A 24 1.76 -3.88 9.92
C THR A 24 1.57 -3.45 11.38
N THR A 25 2.54 -2.80 12.01
CA THR A 25 2.43 -2.37 13.42
C THR A 25 1.55 -1.14 13.57
N MET A 26 1.45 -0.32 12.51
CA MET A 26 0.56 0.85 12.48
C MET A 26 -0.83 0.55 11.90
N CYS A 27 -1.04 -0.63 11.31
CA CYS A 27 -2.31 -0.96 10.69
C CYS A 27 -3.40 -1.18 11.75
N GLN A 28 -4.44 -0.33 11.75
CA GLN A 28 -5.58 -0.48 12.67
C GLN A 28 -6.73 -1.35 12.11
N HIS A 29 -6.47 -2.12 11.05
CA HIS A 29 -7.45 -3.02 10.42
C HIS A 29 -8.80 -2.38 10.01
N SER A 30 -8.80 -1.08 9.65
CA SER A 30 -10.00 -0.36 9.17
C SER A 30 -10.67 -1.04 7.96
N GLY A 31 -9.88 -1.75 7.15
CA GLY A 31 -10.36 -2.47 5.97
C GLY A 31 -10.76 -1.56 4.80
N ASN A 32 -10.41 -0.27 4.82
CA ASN A 32 -10.61 0.66 3.71
C ASN A 32 -9.78 0.25 2.48
N CYS A 33 -8.56 -0.24 2.68
CA CYS A 33 -7.69 -0.68 1.59
C CYS A 33 -8.29 -1.82 0.76
N VAL A 34 -8.71 -2.91 1.42
CA VAL A 34 -9.29 -4.09 0.77
C VAL A 34 -10.68 -3.81 0.16
N ARG A 35 -11.48 -2.93 0.78
CA ARG A 35 -12.78 -2.51 0.25
C ARG A 35 -12.66 -1.50 -0.89
N GLY A 36 -11.66 -0.63 -0.81
CA GLY A 36 -11.39 0.41 -1.81
C GLY A 36 -10.93 -0.19 -3.13
N ASN A 37 -10.06 -1.21 -3.09
CA ASN A 37 -9.74 -1.98 -4.29
C ASN A 37 -9.17 -3.38 -3.99
N SER A 38 -9.95 -4.41 -4.30
CA SER A 38 -9.57 -5.81 -4.10
C SER A 38 -8.58 -6.35 -5.14
N LYS A 39 -8.40 -5.66 -6.29
CA LYS A 39 -7.33 -5.98 -7.24
C LYS A 39 -5.99 -5.51 -6.71
N LEU A 40 -5.93 -4.34 -6.09
CA LEU A 40 -4.73 -3.80 -5.46
C LEU A 40 -4.38 -4.52 -4.14
N PHE A 41 -5.36 -4.68 -3.24
CA PHE A 41 -5.21 -5.31 -1.92
C PHE A 41 -6.02 -6.61 -1.83
N ASN A 42 -5.34 -7.75 -1.72
CA ASN A 42 -5.98 -9.06 -1.69
C ASN A 42 -5.34 -10.01 -0.67
N LEU A 43 -6.05 -10.26 0.42
CA LEU A 43 -5.62 -11.11 1.53
C LEU A 43 -5.44 -12.60 1.15
N LYS A 44 -6.00 -13.05 0.02
CA LYS A 44 -5.96 -14.45 -0.43
C LYS A 44 -4.74 -14.79 -1.28
N ARG A 45 -3.90 -13.81 -1.63
CA ARG A 45 -2.73 -14.03 -2.49
C ARG A 45 -1.45 -13.50 -1.83
N LYS A 46 -0.30 -13.95 -2.33
CA LYS A 46 1.02 -13.42 -1.99
C LYS A 46 1.77 -13.06 -3.28
N PRO A 47 2.21 -11.82 -3.47
CA PRO A 47 2.05 -10.66 -2.57
C PRO A 47 0.60 -10.17 -2.51
N TRP A 48 0.15 -9.76 -1.31
CA TRP A 48 -1.22 -9.30 -1.10
C TRP A 48 -1.45 -7.88 -1.66
N ILE A 49 -0.40 -7.06 -1.74
CA ILE A 49 -0.41 -5.74 -2.40
C ILE A 49 0.26 -5.87 -3.78
N MET A 50 -0.43 -5.43 -4.83
CA MET A 50 0.10 -5.43 -6.20
C MET A 50 -0.21 -4.09 -6.90
N PRO A 51 0.72 -3.13 -6.90
CA PRO A 51 0.49 -1.78 -7.44
C PRO A 51 0.13 -1.76 -8.92
N ASP A 52 0.68 -2.67 -9.72
CA ASP A 52 0.51 -2.70 -11.18
C ASP A 52 -0.83 -3.27 -11.66
N THR A 53 -1.70 -3.71 -10.75
CA THR A 53 -3.01 -4.30 -11.11
C THR A 53 -4.08 -3.27 -11.42
N VAL A 54 -3.81 -1.99 -11.13
CA VAL A 54 -4.72 -0.86 -11.28
C VAL A 54 -3.93 0.40 -11.67
N ASP A 55 -4.63 1.42 -12.15
CA ASP A 55 -4.02 2.72 -12.43
C ASP A 55 -3.44 3.38 -11.19
N VAL A 56 -2.35 4.14 -11.38
CA VAL A 56 -1.62 4.85 -10.32
C VAL A 56 -2.55 5.76 -9.51
N ASP A 57 -3.46 6.49 -10.17
CA ASP A 57 -4.47 7.31 -9.50
C ASP A 57 -5.37 6.52 -8.55
N ILE A 58 -5.69 5.27 -8.89
CA ILE A 58 -6.49 4.39 -8.02
C ILE A 58 -5.65 3.96 -6.82
N VAL A 59 -4.37 3.63 -7.04
CA VAL A 59 -3.44 3.28 -5.95
C VAL A 59 -3.38 4.41 -4.92
N VAL A 60 -3.12 5.63 -5.37
CA VAL A 60 -3.04 6.82 -4.51
C VAL A 60 -4.34 7.05 -3.75
N LYS A 61 -5.48 7.08 -4.45
CA LYS A 61 -6.80 7.27 -3.84
C LYS A 61 -7.10 6.24 -2.75
N VAL A 62 -6.80 4.96 -2.99
CA VAL A 62 -7.05 3.91 -2.00
C VAL A 62 -6.10 4.04 -0.81
N ILE A 63 -4.83 4.36 -1.02
CA ILE A 63 -3.86 4.55 0.07
C ILE A 63 -4.23 5.73 0.96
N ASP A 64 -4.69 6.85 0.37
CA ASP A 64 -5.09 8.06 1.10
C ASP A 64 -6.32 7.83 2.00
N THR A 65 -7.09 6.75 1.78
CA THR A 65 -8.19 6.37 2.69
C THR A 65 -7.71 5.67 3.97
N CYS A 66 -6.39 5.45 4.13
CA CYS A 66 -5.83 4.80 5.31
C CYS A 66 -5.77 5.76 6.51
N PRO A 67 -6.64 5.61 7.53
CA PRO A 67 -6.70 6.55 8.65
C PRO A 67 -5.47 6.50 9.56
N SER A 68 -4.77 5.35 9.64
CA SER A 68 -3.63 5.18 10.53
C SER A 68 -2.29 5.56 9.89
N GLY A 69 -2.27 5.92 8.61
CA GLY A 69 -1.03 6.19 7.87
C GLY A 69 -0.15 4.96 7.65
N ALA A 70 -0.66 3.75 7.92
CA ALA A 70 0.04 2.48 7.70
C ALA A 70 0.38 2.21 6.23
N LEU A 71 -0.27 2.91 5.31
CA LEU A 71 0.01 2.85 3.89
C LEU A 71 0.67 4.15 3.44
N LYS A 72 1.74 4.03 2.66
CA LYS A 72 2.41 5.13 1.98
C LYS A 72 2.70 4.71 0.54
N TYR A 73 2.99 5.68 -0.33
CA TYR A 73 3.38 5.41 -1.70
C TYR A 73 4.51 6.33 -2.13
N ARG A 74 5.17 5.95 -3.23
CA ARG A 74 6.18 6.76 -3.90
C ARG A 74 6.10 6.54 -5.41
N HIS A 75 5.99 7.63 -6.17
CA HIS A 75 6.08 7.58 -7.63
C HIS A 75 7.51 7.28 -8.08
N LYS A 76 7.64 6.60 -9.21
CA LYS A 76 8.92 6.37 -9.89
C LYS A 76 9.17 7.37 -11.01
#